data_AF-A0A7T3AAH6-F1
#
_entry.id   AF-A0A7T3AAH6-F1
#
_cell.length_a   1.000
_cell.length_b   1.000
_cell.length_c   1.000
_cell.angle_alpha   90.00
_cell.angle_beta   90.00
_cell.angle_gamma   90.00
#
_symmetry.space_group_name_H-M   'P 1'
#
loop_
_entity.id
_entity.type
_entity.pdbx_description
1 polymer ?
#
loop_
_entity_poly.entity_id
_entity_poly.type
_entity_poly.pdbx_seq_one_letter_code
_entity_poly.pdbx_strand_id
1 'polypeptide(L)'
;MPAPHAITPEKLSRLVGTAHCPRILDLRNAPERIIPGAVTGVQCGGATDKSVIVVDQEGGTMAIAAAAVLRSDGIAAETLEGGHAAWQAAGLPMLSPAHLPPRHADGRTWWVTRSRPKVDRIACRWLIRRFVDPDARFLFVPPSEMLAVAEREQAEPFDIADRSVFWIMRRVAKSCIISQMSPINR
;
A
#
# COMPACT_ATOMS: atom_id res chain seq x y z
N MET A 1 21.11 17.16 -11.57
CA MET A 1 21.19 16.89 -10.12
C MET A 1 19.77 16.68 -9.62
N PRO A 2 19.50 15.69 -8.76
CA PRO A 2 18.17 15.54 -8.16
C PRO A 2 17.82 16.81 -7.40
N ALA A 3 16.53 17.15 -7.35
CA ALA A 3 16.08 18.25 -6.51
C ALA A 3 16.39 17.90 -5.04
N PRO A 4 16.79 18.86 -4.19
CA PRO A 4 16.96 18.59 -2.77
C PRO A 4 15.63 18.08 -2.19
N HIS A 5 15.70 17.05 -1.35
CA HIS A 5 14.54 16.39 -0.74
C HIS A 5 13.56 15.74 -1.72
N ALA A 6 14.07 15.17 -2.81
CA ALA A 6 13.28 14.41 -3.77
C ALA A 6 13.88 13.03 -4.06
N ILE A 7 13.01 12.06 -4.36
CA ILE A 7 13.37 10.69 -4.76
C ILE A 7 12.85 10.41 -6.18
N THR A 8 13.66 9.77 -7.03
CA THR A 8 13.23 9.35 -8.37
C THR A 8 12.28 8.14 -8.29
N PRO A 9 11.35 7.97 -9.25
CA PRO A 9 10.50 6.79 -9.32
C PRO A 9 11.25 5.46 -9.32
N GLU A 10 12.37 5.36 -10.04
CA GLU A 10 13.18 4.14 -10.14
C GLU A 10 13.91 3.85 -8.83
N LYS A 11 14.31 4.88 -8.08
CA LYS A 11 14.93 4.69 -6.77
C LYS A 11 13.88 4.21 -5.77
N LEU A 12 12.70 4.84 -5.74
CA LEU A 12 11.61 4.42 -4.87
C LEU A 12 11.11 3.01 -5.22
N SER A 13 11.00 2.65 -6.50
CA SER A 13 10.52 1.32 -6.91
C SER A 13 11.39 0.17 -6.42
N ARG A 14 12.70 0.38 -6.30
CA ARG A 14 13.64 -0.60 -5.69
C ARG A 14 13.44 -0.74 -4.18
N LEU A 15 12.87 0.26 -3.52
CA LEU A 15 12.59 0.24 -2.08
C LEU A 15 11.20 -0.33 -1.79
N VAL A 16 10.23 -0.17 -2.68
CA VAL A 16 8.89 -0.74 -2.55
C VAL A 16 9.00 -2.25 -2.34
N GLY A 17 8.40 -2.72 -1.26
CA GLY A 17 8.54 -4.11 -0.85
C GLY A 17 9.94 -4.50 -0.37
N THR A 18 10.70 -3.55 0.22
CA THR A 18 11.88 -3.80 1.07
C THR A 18 11.64 -3.35 2.53
N ALA A 19 12.38 -3.89 3.52
CA ALA A 19 12.16 -3.55 4.94
C ALA A 19 12.39 -2.04 5.20
N HIS A 20 13.26 -1.45 4.36
CA HIS A 20 13.62 -0.05 4.32
C HIS A 20 12.68 0.80 3.46
N CYS A 21 11.56 0.25 2.97
CA CYS A 21 10.58 1.03 2.24
C CYS A 21 10.10 2.19 3.13
N PRO A 22 10.29 3.46 2.70
CA PRO A 22 9.72 4.59 3.41
C PRO A 22 8.20 4.51 3.37
N ARG A 23 7.54 5.25 4.26
CA ARG A 23 6.10 5.39 4.25
C ARG A 23 5.69 6.25 3.06
N ILE A 24 4.81 5.75 2.20
CA ILE A 24 4.36 6.49 1.01
C ILE A 24 2.99 7.10 1.33
N LEU A 25 2.91 8.42 1.33
CA LEU A 25 1.69 9.18 1.58
C LEU A 25 1.20 9.77 0.26
N ASP A 26 0.05 9.29 -0.20
CA ASP A 26 -0.60 9.77 -1.42
C ASP A 26 -1.68 10.81 -1.07
N LEU A 27 -1.43 12.06 -1.45
CA LEU A 27 -2.29 13.20 -1.15
C LEU A 27 -3.43 13.37 -2.16
N ARG A 28 -3.46 12.58 -3.23
CA ARG A 28 -4.50 12.69 -4.24
C ARG A 28 -5.84 12.25 -3.67
N ASN A 29 -6.90 12.95 -4.08
CA ASN A 29 -8.25 12.59 -3.68
C ASN A 29 -8.76 11.43 -4.55
N ALA A 30 -9.23 10.35 -3.91
CA ALA A 30 -9.83 9.17 -4.55
C ALA A 30 -9.14 8.67 -5.84
N PRO A 31 -7.82 8.38 -5.83
CA PRO A 31 -7.11 7.96 -7.03
C PRO A 31 -7.54 6.56 -7.50
N GLU A 32 -7.68 6.33 -8.81
CA GLU A 32 -8.00 5.01 -9.37
C GLU A 32 -6.84 3.99 -9.27
N ARG A 33 -5.61 4.50 -9.16
CA ARG A 33 -4.36 3.75 -9.08
C ARG A 33 -3.44 4.41 -8.07
N ILE A 34 -2.77 3.61 -7.25
CA ILE A 34 -1.83 4.05 -6.22
C ILE A 34 -0.52 3.28 -6.34
N ILE A 35 0.55 3.87 -5.79
CA ILE A 35 1.83 3.18 -5.62
C ILE A 35 1.64 2.05 -4.59
N PRO A 36 2.18 0.83 -4.81
CA PRO A 36 2.04 -0.26 -3.85
C PRO A 36 2.57 0.14 -2.47
N GLY A 37 1.76 -0.11 -1.43
CA GLY A 37 2.04 0.26 -0.05
C GLY A 37 1.75 1.73 0.29
N ALA A 38 1.26 2.53 -0.66
CA ALA A 38 0.84 3.89 -0.38
C ALA A 38 -0.42 3.95 0.48
N VAL A 39 -0.41 4.90 1.41
CA VAL A 39 -1.56 5.24 2.25
C VAL A 39 -2.22 6.47 1.65
N THR A 40 -3.47 6.31 1.22
CA THR A 40 -4.35 7.41 0.76
C THR A 40 -5.19 7.89 1.92
N GLY A 41 -5.34 9.21 2.07
CA GLY A 41 -6.27 9.82 3.01
C GLY A 41 -5.92 9.56 4.49
N VAL A 42 -5.21 10.50 5.11
CA VAL A 42 -5.41 10.98 6.49
C VAL A 42 -4.31 11.99 6.82
N GLN A 43 -4.68 12.96 7.65
CA GLN A 43 -3.82 13.98 8.27
C GLN A 43 -2.40 13.50 8.53
N CYS A 44 -1.43 14.34 8.17
CA CYS A 44 -0.03 14.25 8.58
C CYS A 44 0.04 14.14 10.11
N GLY A 45 0.12 12.93 10.69
CA GLY A 45 0.08 12.82 12.16
C GLY A 45 0.16 11.44 12.79
N GLY A 46 0.33 10.37 12.03
CA GLY A 46 0.71 9.08 12.61
C GLY A 46 2.21 9.11 12.96
N ALA A 47 2.57 8.91 14.23
CA ALA A 47 3.97 8.72 14.62
C ALA A 47 4.58 7.58 13.79
N THR A 48 5.54 7.92 12.93
CA THR A 48 6.28 6.97 12.09
C THR A 48 7.75 7.07 12.45
N ASP A 49 8.36 5.92 12.71
CA ASP A 49 9.81 5.76 12.87
C ASP A 49 10.54 5.78 11.52
N LYS A 50 9.79 5.64 10.42
CA LYS A 50 10.30 5.65 9.04
C LYS A 50 10.23 7.03 8.41
N SER A 51 11.14 7.29 7.49
CA SER A 51 11.03 8.41 6.56
C SER A 51 9.77 8.31 5.69
N VAL A 52 9.32 9.46 5.19
CA VAL A 52 8.08 9.61 4.43
C VAL A 52 8.38 10.08 3.02
N ILE A 53 7.75 9.46 2.02
CA ILE A 53 7.68 9.99 0.66
C ILE A 53 6.27 10.52 0.44
N VAL A 54 6.18 11.81 0.12
CA VAL A 54 4.91 12.48 -0.18
C VAL A 54 4.69 12.51 -1.68
N VAL A 55 3.50 12.11 -2.10
CA VAL A 55 3.11 11.97 -3.51
C VAL A 55 1.84 12.77 -3.76
N ASP A 56 1.88 13.64 -4.77
CA ASP A 56 0.71 14.20 -5.42
C ASP A 56 0.69 13.78 -6.90
N GLN A 57 -0.11 14.44 -7.74
CA GLN A 57 -0.22 14.06 -9.15
C GLN A 57 1.06 14.31 -9.96
N GLU A 58 1.79 15.40 -9.73
CA GLU A 58 2.86 15.90 -10.62
C GLU A 58 4.19 16.20 -9.90
N GLY A 59 4.29 15.93 -8.59
CA GLY A 59 5.43 16.29 -7.75
C GLY A 59 5.44 17.78 -7.40
N GLY A 60 4.24 18.39 -7.30
CA GLY A 60 4.04 19.83 -7.26
C GLY A 60 3.93 20.42 -5.85
N THR A 61 3.29 21.59 -5.78
CA THR A 61 3.18 22.40 -4.56
C THR A 61 2.57 21.65 -3.38
N MET A 62 1.57 20.78 -3.61
CA MET A 62 0.91 20.06 -2.52
C MET A 62 1.86 19.08 -1.83
N ALA A 63 2.58 18.26 -2.61
CA ALA A 63 3.56 17.32 -2.05
C ALA A 63 4.72 18.07 -1.38
N ILE A 64 5.22 19.14 -1.99
CA ILE A 64 6.33 19.95 -1.46
C ILE A 64 5.95 20.59 -0.11
N ALA A 65 4.77 21.21 -0.04
CA ALA A 65 4.29 21.87 1.17
C ALA A 65 4.11 20.86 2.30
N ALA A 66 3.45 19.73 2.05
CA ALA A 66 3.26 18.69 3.06
C ALA A 66 4.58 18.07 3.52
N ALA A 67 5.52 17.80 2.61
CA ALA A 67 6.86 17.32 2.98
C ALA A 67 7.64 18.35 3.80
N ALA A 68 7.49 19.65 3.52
CA ALA A 68 8.11 20.71 4.31
C ALA A 68 7.55 20.80 5.73
N VAL A 69 6.23 20.67 5.91
CA VAL A 69 5.60 20.59 7.24
C VAL A 69 6.13 19.38 8.02
N LEU A 70 6.14 18.19 7.42
CA LEU A 70 6.67 16.98 8.06
C LEU A 70 8.12 17.17 8.53
N ARG A 71 8.97 17.80 7.71
CA ARG A 71 10.36 18.10 8.11
C ARG A 71 10.45 19.11 9.25
N SER A 72 9.57 20.12 9.28
CA SER A 72 9.49 21.06 10.40
C SER A 72 9.12 20.36 11.71
N ASP A 73 8.36 19.26 11.62
CA ASP A 73 7.98 18.41 12.75
C ASP A 73 9.05 17.34 13.09
N GLY A 74 10.22 17.40 12.44
CA GLY A 74 11.34 16.47 12.67
C GLY A 74 11.22 15.12 11.94
N ILE A 75 10.24 14.96 11.05
CA ILE A 75 10.05 13.75 10.25
C ILE A 75 10.85 13.88 8.95
N ALA A 76 11.77 12.94 8.69
CA ALA A 76 12.50 12.90 7.42
C ALA A 76 11.54 12.65 6.26
N ALA A 77 11.27 13.68 5.44
CA ALA A 77 10.32 13.61 4.34
C ALA A 77 10.89 14.12 3.01
N GLU A 78 10.65 13.37 1.94
CA GLU A 78 11.00 13.69 0.56
C GLU A 78 9.75 13.67 -0.34
N THR A 79 9.81 14.29 -1.51
CA THR A 79 8.75 14.20 -2.54
C THR A 79 9.13 13.22 -3.64
N LEU A 80 8.14 12.64 -4.32
CA LEU A 80 8.37 11.85 -5.53
C LEU A 80 8.56 12.78 -6.73
N GLU A 81 9.72 12.69 -7.41
CA GLU A 81 10.00 13.48 -8.60
C GLU A 81 8.98 13.21 -9.71
N GLY A 82 8.31 14.26 -10.19
CA GLY A 82 7.26 14.16 -11.20
C GLY A 82 5.95 13.49 -10.70
N GLY A 83 5.85 13.23 -9.40
CA GLY A 83 4.66 12.71 -8.74
C GLY A 83 4.20 11.35 -9.25
N HIS A 84 2.92 11.05 -9.04
CA HIS A 84 2.31 9.83 -9.55
C HIS A 84 2.35 9.75 -11.09
N ALA A 85 2.24 10.87 -11.80
CA ALA A 85 2.31 10.90 -13.25
C ALA A 85 3.64 10.34 -13.78
N ALA A 86 4.77 10.71 -13.18
CA ALA A 86 6.08 10.15 -13.54
C ALA A 86 6.21 8.67 -13.19
N TRP A 87 5.69 8.24 -12.03
CA TRP A 87 5.62 6.81 -11.68
C TRP A 87 4.87 5.99 -12.73
N GLN A 88 3.72 6.50 -13.17
CA GLN A 88 2.90 5.87 -14.19
C GLN A 88 3.60 5.87 -15.56
N ALA A 89 4.20 6.99 -15.96
CA ALA A 89 4.93 7.12 -17.23
C ALA A 89 6.14 6.18 -17.29
N ALA A 90 6.79 5.92 -16.15
CA ALA A 90 7.87 4.94 -16.02
C ALA A 90 7.39 3.47 -16.10
N GLY A 91 6.09 3.21 -16.24
CA GLY A 91 5.53 1.85 -16.34
C GLY A 91 5.67 1.03 -15.06
N LEU A 92 5.85 1.70 -13.91
CA LEU A 92 6.10 1.04 -12.63
C LEU A 92 4.81 0.40 -12.06
N PRO A 93 4.94 -0.61 -11.17
CA PRO A 93 3.79 -1.31 -10.61
C PRO A 93 2.81 -0.37 -9.92
N MET A 94 1.51 -0.60 -10.10
CA MET A 94 0.43 0.17 -9.47
C MET A 94 -0.63 -0.78 -8.92
N LEU A 95 -1.27 -0.37 -7.84
CA LEU A 95 -2.39 -1.05 -7.19
C LEU A 95 -3.68 -0.28 -7.43
N SER A 96 -4.80 -0.97 -7.65
CA SER A 96 -6.12 -0.32 -7.65
C SER A 96 -6.69 -0.33 -6.23
N PRO A 97 -7.07 0.83 -5.65
CA PRO A 97 -7.66 0.89 -4.32
C PRO A 97 -9.11 0.40 -4.27
N ALA A 98 -9.76 0.16 -5.41
CA ALA A 98 -11.16 -0.25 -5.48
C ALA A 98 -11.49 -1.57 -4.74
N HIS A 99 -10.49 -2.44 -4.55
CA HIS A 99 -10.65 -3.70 -3.81
C HIS A 99 -10.04 -3.66 -2.41
N LEU A 100 -9.56 -2.50 -1.96
CA LEU A 100 -9.01 -2.38 -0.62
C LEU A 100 -10.15 -2.30 0.40
N PRO A 101 -10.02 -2.99 1.55
CA PRO A 101 -10.91 -2.71 2.66
C PRO A 101 -10.87 -1.23 3.04
N PRO A 102 -11.97 -0.71 3.60
CA PRO A 102 -11.94 0.61 4.22
C PRO A 102 -10.86 0.66 5.29
N ARG A 103 -10.24 1.84 5.43
CA ARG A 103 -9.31 2.07 6.54
C ARG A 103 -10.11 2.33 7.82
N HIS A 104 -9.66 1.72 8.91
CA HIS A 104 -10.22 1.95 10.23
C HIS A 104 -9.79 3.30 10.80
N ALA A 105 -10.36 3.70 11.93
CA ALA A 105 -10.02 4.95 12.62
C ALA A 105 -8.52 5.04 13.02
N ASP A 106 -7.84 3.90 13.16
CA ASP A 106 -6.39 3.83 13.40
C ASP A 106 -5.55 3.97 12.11
N GLY A 107 -6.18 4.24 10.97
CA GLY A 107 -5.57 4.41 9.66
C GLY A 107 -5.17 3.10 8.98
N ARG A 108 -5.45 1.94 9.58
CA ARG A 108 -5.00 0.63 9.09
C ARG A 108 -6.13 -0.10 8.38
N THR A 109 -5.77 -0.97 7.45
CA THR A 109 -6.65 -2.01 6.90
C THR A 109 -6.66 -3.21 7.81
N TRP A 110 -7.85 -3.78 8.06
CA TRP A 110 -7.98 -4.98 8.88
C TRP A 110 -8.36 -6.17 8.00
N TRP A 111 -7.75 -7.30 8.33
CA TRP A 111 -7.80 -8.52 7.53
C TRP A 111 -8.11 -9.70 8.44
N VAL A 112 -8.98 -10.61 8.01
CA VAL A 112 -9.36 -11.77 8.82
C VAL A 112 -9.14 -13.06 8.05
N THR A 113 -8.66 -14.09 8.75
CA THR A 113 -8.60 -15.44 8.21
C THR A 113 -8.75 -16.48 9.30
N ARG A 114 -8.83 -17.75 8.90
CA ARG A 114 -8.95 -18.89 9.81
C ARG A 114 -7.65 -19.12 10.58
N SER A 115 -7.77 -19.34 11.87
CA SER A 115 -6.72 -19.79 12.79
C SER A 115 -6.02 -21.06 12.29
N ARG A 116 -4.80 -21.30 12.80
CA ARG A 116 -3.85 -22.32 12.29
C ARG A 116 -3.54 -22.11 10.79
N PRO A 117 -2.92 -20.98 10.43
CA PRO A 117 -2.64 -20.67 9.04
C PRO A 117 -1.64 -21.65 8.43
N LYS A 118 -1.98 -22.19 7.25
CA LYS A 118 -1.04 -22.89 6.38
C LYS A 118 -0.07 -21.89 5.74
N VAL A 119 1.00 -22.39 5.12
CA VAL A 119 2.07 -21.58 4.49
C VAL A 119 1.51 -20.48 3.58
N ASP A 120 0.49 -20.80 2.77
CA ASP A 120 -0.14 -19.83 1.85
C ASP A 120 -0.70 -18.58 2.54
N ARG A 121 -1.30 -18.74 3.72
CA ARG A 121 -1.88 -17.63 4.50
C ARG A 121 -0.80 -16.73 5.10
N ILE A 122 0.33 -17.32 5.49
CA ILE A 122 1.49 -16.56 5.97
C ILE A 122 2.06 -15.74 4.82
N ALA A 123 2.13 -16.32 3.62
CA ALA A 123 2.63 -15.65 2.43
C ALA A 123 1.68 -14.53 1.95
N CYS A 124 0.36 -14.73 1.96
CA CYS A 124 -0.64 -13.69 1.70
C CYS A 124 -0.51 -12.51 2.68
N ARG A 125 -0.40 -12.81 3.99
CA ARG A 125 -0.17 -11.78 5.02
C ARG A 125 1.11 -10.99 4.76
N TRP A 126 2.18 -11.68 4.35
CA TRP A 126 3.43 -11.02 3.97
C TRP A 126 3.20 -10.08 2.79
N LEU A 127 2.56 -10.52 1.71
CA LEU A 127 2.28 -9.69 0.53
C LEU A 127 1.41 -8.48 0.85
N ILE A 128 0.37 -8.64 1.66
CA ILE A 128 -0.50 -7.53 2.09
C ILE A 128 0.32 -6.48 2.83
N ARG A 129 1.14 -6.87 3.81
CA ARG A 129 2.04 -5.93 4.50
C ARG A 129 3.08 -5.30 3.59
N ARG A 130 3.36 -5.93 2.46
CA ARG A 130 4.43 -5.52 1.57
C ARG A 130 4.00 -4.49 0.55
N PHE A 131 2.82 -4.69 -0.02
CA PHE A 131 2.37 -4.01 -1.23
C PHE A 131 1.00 -3.37 -1.09
N VAL A 132 0.29 -3.63 0.00
CA VAL A 132 -1.06 -3.09 0.23
C VAL A 132 -1.04 -2.10 1.38
N ASP A 133 -0.73 -2.57 2.58
CA ASP A 133 -0.71 -1.73 3.77
C ASP A 133 0.35 -2.22 4.76
N PRO A 134 1.44 -1.46 4.96
CA PRO A 134 2.53 -1.86 5.87
C PRO A 134 2.07 -2.03 7.32
N ASP A 135 1.01 -1.34 7.74
CA ASP A 135 0.50 -1.38 9.11
C ASP A 135 -0.75 -2.27 9.25
N ALA A 136 -1.06 -3.09 8.23
CA ALA A 136 -2.20 -3.99 8.22
C ALA A 136 -2.32 -4.82 9.51
N ARG A 137 -3.55 -4.84 10.06
CA ARG A 137 -3.93 -5.66 11.21
C ARG A 137 -4.53 -6.98 10.71
N PHE A 138 -4.15 -8.08 11.36
CA PHE A 138 -4.59 -9.43 11.00
C PHE A 138 -5.28 -10.10 12.18
N LEU A 139 -6.50 -10.58 11.95
CA LEU A 139 -7.32 -11.32 12.90
C LEU A 139 -7.31 -12.81 12.51
N PHE A 140 -6.98 -13.68 13.46
CA PHE A 140 -6.99 -15.13 13.28
C PHE A 140 -8.04 -15.74 14.18
N VAL A 141 -9.09 -16.30 13.58
CA VAL A 141 -10.28 -16.72 14.33
C VAL A 141 -10.70 -18.16 14.00
N PRO A 142 -11.52 -18.83 14.83
CA PRO A 142 -12.07 -20.14 14.47
C PRO A 142 -12.81 -20.08 13.12
N PRO A 143 -12.73 -21.14 12.29
CA PRO A 143 -13.41 -21.16 10.98
C PRO A 143 -14.90 -20.84 11.02
N SER A 144 -15.61 -21.27 12.06
CA SER A 144 -17.04 -21.04 12.25
C SER A 144 -17.38 -19.56 12.50
N GLU A 145 -16.48 -18.82 13.12
CA GLU A 145 -16.70 -17.41 13.54
C GLU A 145 -16.20 -16.41 12.50
N MET A 146 -15.51 -16.87 11.47
CA MET A 146 -14.71 -16.00 10.61
C MET A 146 -15.52 -14.95 9.86
N LEU A 147 -16.67 -15.33 9.28
CA LEU A 147 -17.53 -14.38 8.57
C LEU A 147 -18.22 -13.42 9.54
N ALA A 148 -18.65 -13.89 10.72
CA ALA A 148 -19.26 -13.05 11.74
C ALA A 148 -18.26 -11.99 12.26
N VAL A 149 -16.99 -12.37 12.46
CA VAL A 149 -15.92 -11.43 12.82
C VAL A 149 -15.60 -10.48 11.67
N ALA A 150 -15.56 -10.96 10.43
CA ALA A 150 -15.33 -10.11 9.25
C ALA A 150 -16.36 -8.98 9.17
N GLU A 151 -17.64 -9.31 9.32
CA GLU A 151 -18.73 -8.34 9.29
C GLU A 151 -18.68 -7.37 10.49
N ARG A 152 -18.56 -7.92 11.71
CA ARG A 152 -18.54 -7.13 12.95
C ARG A 152 -17.38 -6.14 13.00
N GLU A 153 -16.19 -6.59 12.63
CA GLU A 153 -14.96 -5.80 12.69
C GLU A 153 -14.64 -5.10 11.36
N GLN A 154 -15.54 -5.16 10.37
CA GLN A 154 -15.34 -4.62 9.02
C GLN A 154 -14.01 -5.03 8.38
N ALA A 155 -13.56 -6.26 8.67
CA ALA A 155 -12.26 -6.78 8.25
C ALA A 155 -12.39 -7.63 6.99
N GLU A 156 -11.49 -7.44 6.03
CA GLU A 156 -11.53 -8.16 4.75
C GLU A 156 -11.07 -9.62 4.92
N PRO A 157 -11.89 -10.61 4.53
CA PRO A 157 -11.47 -11.99 4.50
C PRO A 157 -10.37 -12.22 3.45
N PHE A 158 -9.34 -13.00 3.77
CA PHE A 158 -8.29 -13.35 2.80
C PHE A 158 -7.89 -14.83 2.85
N ASP A 159 -7.44 -15.34 1.69
CA ASP A 159 -6.95 -16.70 1.46
C ASP A 159 -7.88 -17.81 2.00
N ILE A 160 -9.14 -17.72 1.58
CA ILE A 160 -10.20 -18.68 1.85
C ILE A 160 -10.65 -19.27 0.52
N ALA A 161 -11.05 -20.55 0.50
CA ALA A 161 -11.50 -21.27 -0.69
C ALA A 161 -12.90 -20.85 -1.17
N ASP A 162 -13.36 -19.66 -0.78
CA ASP A 162 -14.62 -19.09 -1.20
C ASP A 162 -14.40 -18.25 -2.47
N ARG A 163 -15.29 -18.41 -3.45
CA ARG A 163 -15.20 -17.70 -4.75
C ARG A 163 -15.42 -16.19 -4.62
N SER A 164 -16.05 -15.74 -3.55
CA SER A 164 -16.29 -14.32 -3.25
C SER A 164 -15.05 -13.58 -2.75
N VAL A 165 -14.01 -14.29 -2.30
CA VAL A 165 -12.81 -13.65 -1.75
C VAL A 165 -11.86 -13.18 -2.85
N PHE A 166 -11.63 -11.87 -2.89
CA PHE A 166 -10.72 -11.25 -3.86
C PHE A 166 -9.25 -11.52 -3.53
N TRP A 167 -8.89 -11.48 -2.25
CA TRP A 167 -7.51 -11.55 -1.76
C TRP A 167 -7.02 -12.98 -1.54
N ILE A 168 -6.80 -13.68 -2.64
CA ILE A 168 -6.11 -14.99 -2.69
C ILE A 168 -4.69 -14.82 -3.22
N MET A 169 -3.76 -15.70 -2.83
CA MET A 169 -2.32 -15.61 -3.16
C MET A 169 -2.03 -15.25 -4.62
N ARG A 170 -2.74 -15.88 -5.57
CA ARG A 170 -2.61 -15.62 -7.01
C ARG A 170 -3.13 -14.24 -7.47
N ARG A 171 -4.15 -13.68 -6.82
CA ARG A 171 -4.71 -12.36 -7.15
C ARG A 171 -3.91 -11.24 -6.49
N VAL A 172 -3.36 -11.43 -5.29
CA VAL A 172 -2.47 -10.43 -4.67
C VAL A 172 -1.22 -10.23 -5.51
N ALA A 173 -0.61 -11.32 -6.00
CA ALA A 173 0.52 -11.24 -6.91
C ALA A 173 0.15 -10.55 -8.25
N LYS A 174 -0.99 -10.88 -8.86
CA LYS A 174 -1.41 -10.24 -10.13
C LYS A 174 -1.80 -8.77 -9.96
N SER A 175 -2.45 -8.39 -8.86
CA SER A 175 -2.91 -7.03 -8.60
C SER A 175 -1.82 -6.08 -8.12
N CYS A 176 -0.72 -6.60 -7.55
CA CYS A 176 0.40 -5.80 -7.03
C CYS A 176 1.70 -5.92 -7.86
N ILE A 177 1.91 -7.01 -8.62
CA ILE A 177 3.22 -7.35 -9.19
C ILE A 177 3.18 -7.58 -10.72
N ILE A 178 2.02 -7.81 -11.36
CA ILE A 178 2.02 -8.18 -12.79
C ILE A 178 0.91 -7.47 -13.56
N SER A 179 1.22 -6.27 -14.03
CA SER A 179 0.54 -5.71 -15.20
C SER A 179 1.51 -5.04 -16.17
N GLN A 180 2.72 -5.59 -16.39
CA GLN A 180 3.59 -5.28 -17.55
C GLN A 180 4.55 -6.41 -17.94
N MET A 181 4.15 -7.68 -17.84
CA MET A 181 4.77 -8.72 -18.68
C MET A 181 3.81 -9.02 -19.82
N SER A 182 4.01 -8.33 -20.95
CA SER A 182 3.58 -8.84 -22.25
C SER A 182 3.96 -10.31 -22.36
N PRO A 183 3.11 -11.17 -22.94
CA PRO A 183 3.47 -12.55 -23.16
C PRO A 183 4.72 -12.58 -24.05
N ILE A 184 5.83 -13.09 -23.51
CA ILE A 184 6.93 -13.55 -24.35
C ILE A 184 6.34 -14.67 -25.20
N ASN A 185 6.25 -14.37 -26.49
CA ASN A 185 5.81 -15.21 -27.58
C ASN A 185 6.36 -16.64 -27.41
N ARG A 186 5.48 -17.64 -27.37
CA ARG A 186 5.79 -19.04 -27.69
C ARG A 186 5.04 -19.39 -28.95
#